data_AF-A0A382DPJ9-F1
#
_entry.id   AF-A0A382DPJ9-F1
#
_cell.length_a   1.000
_cell.length_b   1.000
_cell.length_c   1.000
_cell.angle_alpha   90.00
_cell.angle_beta   90.00
_cell.angle_gamma   90.00
#
_symmetry.space_group_name_H-M   'P 1'
#
loop_
_entity.id
_entity.type
_entity.pdbx_description
1 polymer ?
#
loop_
_entity_poly.entity_id
_entity_poly.type
_entity_poly.pdbx_seq_one_letter_code
_entity_poly.pdbx_strand_id
1 'polypeptide(L)'
;LLDKGKKGKYTVRMGFTPLPDDKPGSRVFDIKLQGKAVSPKFDVMKSAGGLGKVIIKEFKGINVEENLLVDLIVPNLKGAVDVDPKLHHLGDNRVAGWTESSPEPKGFELKIPFEFKGSEGIYSLAIEQHHVHNDWAIMVNGREIGRLKIDAAKQVTVVPAPKGLLKQGANQMVIQAIGKSDDDIQVGRIKLISGHPASTVIQSLEVIREDSKTAARR
;
A
#
# COMPACT_ATOMS: atom_id res chain seq x y z
N LEU A 1 18.98 -14.27 -5.39
CA LEU A 1 19.58 -13.20 -4.55
C LEU A 1 20.97 -13.67 -4.12
N LEU A 2 21.88 -12.74 -3.88
CA LEU A 2 23.31 -13.05 -3.67
C LEU A 2 23.54 -13.82 -2.36
N ASP A 3 24.60 -14.62 -2.29
CA ASP A 3 25.06 -15.18 -1.01
C ASP A 3 25.33 -14.04 -0.02
N LYS A 4 25.10 -14.29 1.27
CA LYS A 4 25.31 -13.33 2.36
C LYS A 4 26.67 -12.63 2.24
N GLY A 5 26.70 -11.30 2.27
CA GLY A 5 27.89 -10.46 2.12
C GLY A 5 28.39 -10.21 0.68
N LYS A 6 27.73 -10.74 -0.38
CA LYS A 6 28.13 -10.45 -1.77
C LYS A 6 27.45 -9.19 -2.31
N LYS A 7 28.23 -8.40 -3.05
CA LYS A 7 27.78 -7.22 -3.81
C LYS A 7 27.84 -7.51 -5.30
N GLY A 8 26.94 -6.91 -6.08
CA GLY A 8 26.96 -7.02 -7.53
C GLY A 8 26.22 -5.86 -8.20
N LYS A 9 26.51 -5.65 -9.48
CA LYS A 9 25.86 -4.62 -10.29
C LYS A 9 24.79 -5.26 -11.17
N TYR A 10 23.60 -4.68 -11.15
CA TYR A 10 22.42 -5.25 -11.80
C TYR A 10 21.69 -4.23 -12.65
N THR A 11 21.10 -4.73 -13.74
CA THR A 11 20.00 -4.08 -14.43
C THR A 11 18.68 -4.61 -13.87
N VAL A 12 17.80 -3.70 -13.47
CA VAL A 12 16.45 -4.00 -12.96
C VAL A 12 15.44 -3.56 -14.00
N ARG A 13 14.57 -4.46 -14.46
CA ARG A 13 13.43 -4.15 -15.34
C ARG A 13 12.13 -4.36 -14.60
N MET A 14 11.26 -3.37 -14.64
CA MET A 14 9.93 -3.41 -14.03
C MET A 14 8.85 -3.18 -15.08
N GLY A 15 7.99 -4.16 -15.30
CA GLY A 15 6.80 -4.06 -16.14
C GLY A 15 5.60 -3.53 -15.36
N PHE A 16 4.92 -2.53 -15.89
CA PHE A 16 3.66 -1.99 -15.33
C PHE A 16 2.59 -1.98 -16.41
N THR A 17 1.34 -2.17 -16.02
CA THR A 17 0.21 -2.12 -16.95
C THR A 17 -0.90 -1.27 -16.35
N PRO A 18 -1.51 -0.34 -17.12
CA PRO A 18 -2.69 0.36 -16.69
C PRO A 18 -3.85 -0.60 -16.44
N LEU A 19 -4.61 -0.36 -15.37
CA LEU A 19 -5.81 -1.11 -15.04
C LEU A 19 -7.02 -0.53 -15.79
N PRO A 20 -8.12 -1.31 -15.93
CA PRO A 20 -9.40 -0.74 -16.36
C PRO A 20 -9.75 0.51 -15.53
N ASP A 21 -10.24 1.56 -16.20
CA ASP A 21 -10.54 2.89 -15.64
C ASP A 21 -9.36 3.80 -15.27
N ASP A 22 -8.11 3.38 -15.48
CA ASP A 22 -6.96 4.28 -15.30
C ASP A 22 -7.04 5.47 -16.28
N LYS A 23 -6.78 6.67 -15.75
CA LYS A 23 -6.57 7.91 -16.50
C LYS A 23 -5.17 8.45 -16.15
N PRO A 24 -4.56 9.33 -16.96
CA PRO A 24 -3.37 10.05 -16.53
C PRO A 24 -3.61 10.69 -15.15
N GLY A 25 -2.69 10.44 -14.22
CA GLY A 25 -2.81 10.84 -12.81
C GLY A 25 -3.42 9.80 -11.86
N SER A 26 -4.05 8.73 -12.36
CA SER A 26 -4.68 7.71 -11.50
C SER A 26 -3.67 6.94 -10.64
N ARG A 27 -2.47 6.71 -11.16
CA ARG A 27 -1.41 5.91 -10.54
C ARG A 27 -0.06 6.56 -10.73
N VAL A 28 0.30 7.43 -9.77
CA VAL A 28 1.54 8.19 -9.77
C VAL A 28 2.35 7.85 -8.52
N PHE A 29 3.58 7.38 -8.69
CA PHE A 29 4.49 7.05 -7.59
C PHE A 29 5.95 7.22 -7.98
N ASP A 30 6.82 7.43 -7.01
CA ASP A 30 8.25 7.32 -7.15
C ASP A 30 8.65 5.84 -7.15
N ILE A 31 9.48 5.45 -8.11
CA ILE A 31 10.21 4.18 -8.08
C ILE A 31 11.54 4.44 -7.39
N LYS A 32 11.82 3.73 -6.29
CA LYS A 32 13.12 3.72 -5.62
C LYS A 32 13.77 2.34 -5.69
N LEU A 33 15.07 2.33 -5.93
CA LEU A 33 15.92 1.14 -5.87
C LEU A 33 17.04 1.40 -4.88
N GLN A 34 17.23 0.51 -3.91
CA GLN A 34 18.22 0.67 -2.84
C GLN A 34 18.09 2.02 -2.13
N GLY A 35 16.86 2.44 -1.82
CA GLY A 35 16.56 3.72 -1.17
C GLY A 35 16.70 4.97 -2.05
N LYS A 36 17.26 4.86 -3.27
CA LYS A 36 17.42 5.97 -4.22
C LYS A 36 16.25 6.06 -5.18
N ALA A 37 15.62 7.23 -5.31
CA ALA A 37 14.60 7.48 -6.33
C ALA A 37 15.21 7.43 -7.74
N VAL A 38 14.77 6.47 -8.55
CA VAL A 38 15.22 6.24 -9.92
C VAL A 38 14.19 6.67 -10.96
N SER A 39 12.92 6.77 -10.59
CA SER A 39 11.87 7.35 -11.43
C SER A 39 10.85 8.09 -10.57
N PRO A 40 11.04 9.40 -10.31
CA PRO A 40 10.11 10.17 -9.50
C PRO A 40 8.81 10.46 -10.26
N LYS A 41 7.67 10.47 -9.55
CA LYS A 41 6.32 10.76 -10.07
C LYS A 41 5.98 9.97 -11.35
N PHE A 42 6.37 8.70 -11.39
CA PHE A 42 6.07 7.81 -12.48
C PHE A 42 4.55 7.57 -12.57
N ASP A 43 3.95 8.04 -13.66
CA ASP A 43 2.55 7.83 -14.01
C ASP A 43 2.42 6.67 -14.98
N VAL A 44 1.75 5.60 -14.55
CA VAL A 44 1.62 4.35 -15.32
C VAL A 44 0.80 4.57 -16.61
N MET A 45 -0.37 5.22 -16.52
CA MET A 45 -1.26 5.43 -17.66
C MET A 45 -0.64 6.39 -18.68
N LYS A 46 -0.04 7.48 -18.21
CA LYS A 46 0.67 8.43 -19.07
C LYS A 46 1.87 7.78 -19.77
N SER A 47 2.60 6.89 -19.08
CA SER A 47 3.78 6.24 -19.64
C SER A 47 3.47 5.08 -20.58
N ALA A 48 2.39 4.33 -20.33
CA ALA A 48 1.96 3.23 -21.18
C ALA A 48 1.31 3.69 -22.49
N GLY A 49 0.74 4.91 -22.52
CA GLY A 49 0.11 5.46 -23.72
C GLY A 49 -1.17 4.72 -24.13
N GLY A 50 -1.92 4.19 -23.14
CA GLY A 50 -3.23 3.57 -23.32
C GLY A 50 -3.42 2.26 -22.54
N LEU A 51 -4.69 1.85 -22.41
CA LEU A 51 -5.08 0.57 -21.80
C LEU A 51 -4.52 -0.62 -22.60
N GLY A 52 -4.26 -1.74 -21.92
CA GLY A 52 -3.77 -2.99 -22.54
C GLY A 52 -2.30 -2.97 -22.97
N LYS A 53 -1.56 -1.89 -22.72
CA LYS A 53 -0.13 -1.78 -23.01
C LYS A 53 0.71 -1.98 -21.75
N VAL A 54 1.68 -2.89 -21.83
CA VAL A 54 2.71 -3.06 -20.80
C VAL A 54 3.81 -2.02 -21.04
N ILE A 55 4.17 -1.26 -20.01
CA ILE A 55 5.34 -0.38 -20.02
C ILE A 55 6.46 -1.00 -19.18
N ILE A 56 7.62 -1.19 -19.80
CA ILE A 56 8.82 -1.68 -19.10
C ILE A 56 9.73 -0.50 -18.78
N LYS A 57 10.12 -0.37 -17.51
CA LYS A 57 11.15 0.57 -17.04
C LYS A 57 12.42 -0.18 -16.70
N GLU A 58 13.51 0.19 -17.38
CA GLU A 58 14.83 -0.40 -17.22
C GLU A 58 15.75 0.55 -16.45
N PHE A 59 16.40 0.03 -15.41
CA PHE A 59 17.34 0.76 -14.55
C PHE A 59 18.65 -0.01 -14.47
N LYS A 60 19.70 0.53 -15.09
CA LYS A 60 21.03 -0.10 -15.12
C LYS A 60 21.88 0.35 -13.94
N GLY A 61 22.86 -0.47 -13.60
CA GLY A 61 23.92 -0.14 -12.67
C GLY A 61 23.52 -0.06 -11.22
N ILE A 62 22.54 -0.86 -10.82
CA ILE A 62 22.04 -0.92 -9.45
C ILE A 62 22.99 -1.79 -8.62
N ASN A 63 23.62 -1.18 -7.62
CA ASN A 63 24.47 -1.89 -6.68
C ASN A 63 23.61 -2.60 -5.64
N VAL A 64 23.59 -3.92 -5.66
CA VAL A 64 22.83 -4.75 -4.72
C VAL A 64 23.79 -5.41 -3.74
N GLU A 65 23.51 -5.29 -2.46
CA GLU A 65 24.19 -5.98 -1.36
C GLU A 65 23.17 -6.91 -0.71
N GLU A 66 23.37 -8.22 -0.89
CA GLU A 66 22.45 -9.29 -0.47
C GLU A 66 21.07 -9.23 -1.14
N ASN A 67 20.27 -8.22 -0.77
CA ASN A 67 18.89 -8.03 -1.18
C ASN A 67 18.70 -6.81 -2.08
N LEU A 68 17.94 -7.00 -3.17
CA LEU A 68 17.43 -5.88 -3.97
C LEU A 68 16.20 -5.31 -3.26
N LEU A 69 16.32 -4.08 -2.77
CA LEU A 69 15.20 -3.32 -2.22
C LEU A 69 14.55 -2.46 -3.31
N VAL A 70 13.24 -2.63 -3.47
CA VAL A 70 12.40 -1.88 -4.39
C VAL A 70 11.28 -1.22 -3.58
N ASP A 71 11.22 0.10 -3.59
CA ASP A 71 10.11 0.84 -2.98
C ASP A 71 9.33 1.58 -4.06
N LEU A 72 8.00 1.46 -4.02
CA LEU A 72 7.10 2.24 -4.85
C LEU A 72 6.33 3.20 -3.96
N ILE A 73 6.73 4.46 -3.94
CA ILE A 73 6.31 5.45 -2.94
C ILE A 73 5.46 6.50 -3.61
N VAL A 74 4.22 6.73 -3.17
CA VAL A 74 3.42 7.84 -3.70
C VAL A 74 3.97 9.18 -3.16
N PRO A 75 4.60 10.05 -3.98
CA PRO A 75 5.17 11.30 -3.50
C PRO A 75 4.05 12.32 -3.23
N ASN A 76 4.09 12.96 -2.06
CA ASN A 76 3.08 13.91 -1.61
C ASN A 76 1.66 13.36 -1.73
N LEU A 77 1.19 12.66 -0.69
CA LEU A 77 -0.22 12.34 -0.45
C LEU A 77 -1.06 13.64 -0.41
N LYS A 78 -1.25 14.31 -1.54
CA LYS A 78 -2.07 15.52 -1.67
C LYS A 78 -3.52 15.07 -1.75
N GLY A 79 -4.36 15.70 -0.92
CA GLY A 79 -5.76 15.31 -0.76
C GLY A 79 -5.98 14.20 0.27
N ALA A 80 -5.01 13.92 1.15
CA ALA A 80 -5.24 13.10 2.32
C ALA A 80 -6.24 13.81 3.25
N VAL A 81 -7.47 13.31 3.31
CA VAL A 81 -8.48 13.76 4.26
C VAL A 81 -8.40 12.84 5.48
N ASP A 82 -8.28 13.41 6.67
CA ASP A 82 -8.35 12.62 7.89
C ASP A 82 -9.78 12.07 8.03
N VAL A 83 -9.89 10.74 7.96
CA VAL A 83 -11.14 10.01 8.26
C VAL A 83 -11.24 9.83 9.77
N ASP A 84 -10.12 9.45 10.40
CA ASP A 84 -9.98 9.42 11.86
C ASP A 84 -8.51 9.59 12.25
N PRO A 85 -8.11 10.70 12.90
CA PRO A 85 -6.73 10.92 13.28
C PRO A 85 -6.28 10.07 14.49
N LYS A 86 -7.19 9.37 15.18
CA LYS A 86 -6.88 8.65 16.42
C LYS A 86 -6.35 7.25 16.16
N LEU A 87 -5.51 6.77 17.07
CA LEU A 87 -5.16 5.35 17.16
C LEU A 87 -6.06 4.69 18.21
N HIS A 88 -6.57 3.50 17.90
CA HIS A 88 -7.52 2.76 18.72
C HIS A 88 -6.98 1.40 19.09
N HIS A 89 -7.32 0.98 20.31
CA HIS A 89 -7.13 -0.38 20.76
C HIS A 89 -8.45 -1.14 20.56
N LEU A 90 -8.43 -2.20 19.75
CA LEU A 90 -9.54 -3.15 19.59
C LEU A 90 -9.11 -4.52 20.11
N GLY A 91 -10.01 -5.27 20.72
CA GLY A 91 -9.69 -6.54 21.38
C GLY A 91 -10.52 -6.75 22.65
N ASP A 92 -10.04 -7.60 23.55
CA ASP A 92 -10.71 -7.96 24.80
C ASP A 92 -9.83 -7.83 26.05
N ASN A 93 -8.52 -7.62 25.92
CA ASN A 93 -7.62 -7.49 27.07
C ASN A 93 -7.14 -6.06 27.26
N ARG A 94 -6.86 -5.72 28.51
CA ARG A 94 -6.19 -4.47 28.85
C ARG A 94 -4.69 -4.58 28.56
N VAL A 95 -4.12 -3.63 27.81
CA VAL A 95 -2.68 -3.59 27.49
C VAL A 95 -2.04 -2.31 28.04
N ALA A 96 -1.42 -2.40 29.22
CA ALA A 96 -0.88 -1.24 29.94
C ALA A 96 0.23 -0.47 29.18
N GLY A 97 0.98 -1.16 28.31
CA GLY A 97 2.09 -0.58 27.55
C GLY A 97 1.66 0.27 26.35
N TRP A 98 0.37 0.26 25.98
CA TRP A 98 -0.13 1.01 24.83
C TRP A 98 -0.56 2.41 25.25
N THR A 99 0.34 3.37 25.04
CA THR A 99 0.13 4.79 25.40
C THR A 99 -0.25 5.66 24.20
N GLU A 100 0.07 5.23 22.97
CA GLU A 100 -0.40 5.91 21.73
C GLU A 100 -1.91 5.70 21.49
N SER A 101 -2.49 4.66 22.10
CA SER A 101 -3.94 4.41 22.18
C SER A 101 -4.37 4.31 23.66
N SER A 102 -5.65 4.04 23.90
CA SER A 102 -6.13 3.64 25.23
C SER A 102 -5.58 2.26 25.61
N PRO A 103 -5.15 2.04 26.87
CA PRO A 103 -4.87 0.69 27.39
C PRO A 103 -6.10 -0.22 27.41
N GLU A 104 -7.29 0.36 27.57
CA GLU A 104 -8.55 -0.37 27.52
C GLU A 104 -9.02 -0.55 26.07
N PRO A 105 -9.40 -1.78 25.66
CA PRO A 105 -9.87 -2.06 24.31
C PRO A 105 -11.29 -1.56 24.10
N LYS A 106 -11.66 -1.35 22.83
CA LYS A 106 -13.02 -0.95 22.41
C LYS A 106 -13.87 -2.12 21.90
N GLY A 107 -13.51 -3.35 22.26
CA GLY A 107 -14.11 -4.55 21.69
C GLY A 107 -13.60 -4.85 20.27
N PHE A 108 -14.31 -5.72 19.55
CA PHE A 108 -13.90 -6.27 18.26
C PHE A 108 -14.47 -5.53 17.04
N GLU A 109 -15.05 -4.35 17.24
CA GLU A 109 -15.64 -3.54 16.18
C GLU A 109 -15.39 -2.06 16.44
N LEU A 110 -14.95 -1.34 15.41
CA LEU A 110 -14.80 0.11 15.42
C LEU A 110 -15.60 0.71 14.28
N LYS A 111 -16.58 1.55 14.62
CA LYS A 111 -17.39 2.31 13.66
C LYS A 111 -16.96 3.77 13.64
N ILE A 112 -16.65 4.29 12.45
CA ILE A 112 -16.14 5.64 12.25
C ILE A 112 -17.03 6.34 11.19
N PRO A 113 -17.85 7.32 11.60
CA PRO A 113 -18.50 8.21 10.64
C PRO A 113 -17.49 9.19 10.04
N PHE A 114 -17.60 9.49 8.75
CA PHE A 114 -16.80 10.53 8.10
C PHE A 114 -17.55 11.20 6.96
N GLU A 115 -17.18 12.46 6.68
CA GLU A 115 -17.74 13.25 5.59
C GLU A 115 -16.82 13.21 4.35
N PHE A 116 -17.39 12.97 3.18
CA PHE A 116 -16.68 13.00 1.91
C PHE A 116 -17.19 14.15 1.03
N LYS A 117 -16.29 15.07 0.69
CA LYS A 117 -16.54 16.23 -0.19
C LYS A 117 -15.60 16.26 -1.39
N GLY A 118 -15.05 15.11 -1.76
CA GLY A 118 -14.11 14.99 -2.88
C GLY A 118 -14.82 14.97 -4.23
N SER A 119 -14.06 15.20 -5.31
CA SER A 119 -14.55 15.03 -6.67
C SER A 119 -14.70 13.54 -7.04
N GLU A 120 -15.38 13.23 -8.14
CA GLU A 120 -15.32 11.88 -8.69
C GLU A 120 -13.87 11.48 -9.00
N GLY A 121 -13.45 10.32 -8.52
CA GLY A 121 -12.09 9.82 -8.63
C GLY A 121 -11.92 8.47 -7.96
N ILE A 122 -10.74 7.87 -8.13
CA ILE A 122 -10.35 6.68 -7.38
C ILE A 122 -9.77 7.15 -6.05
N TYR A 123 -10.14 6.49 -4.97
CA TYR A 123 -9.65 6.77 -3.63
C TYR A 123 -9.12 5.50 -2.98
N SER A 124 -8.30 5.68 -1.95
CA SER A 124 -7.84 4.61 -1.07
C SER A 124 -7.93 5.03 0.38
N LEU A 125 -8.10 4.07 1.28
CA LEU A 125 -7.96 4.27 2.72
C LEU A 125 -6.60 3.76 3.15
N ALA A 126 -5.79 4.64 3.73
CA ALA A 126 -4.55 4.30 4.41
C ALA A 126 -4.83 4.19 5.91
N ILE A 127 -4.45 3.06 6.52
CA ILE A 127 -4.81 2.67 7.88
C ILE A 127 -3.53 2.21 8.58
N GLU A 128 -3.14 2.90 9.65
CA GLU A 128 -2.06 2.44 10.51
C GLU A 128 -2.54 1.24 11.33
N GLN A 129 -1.73 0.19 11.41
CA GLN A 129 -2.03 -1.04 12.13
C GLN A 129 -0.79 -1.64 12.81
N HIS A 130 -1.00 -2.26 13.97
CA HIS A 130 0.02 -2.89 14.79
C HIS A 130 -0.58 -4.17 15.42
N HIS A 131 0.26 -5.18 15.68
CA HIS A 131 -0.12 -6.38 16.45
C HIS A 131 -1.34 -7.13 15.91
N VAL A 132 -1.51 -7.22 14.59
CA VAL A 132 -2.66 -7.92 14.01
C VAL A 132 -2.31 -9.40 13.84
N HIS A 133 -3.00 -10.29 14.54
CA HIS A 133 -2.76 -11.74 14.50
C HIS A 133 -3.94 -12.52 13.90
N ASN A 134 -5.15 -11.96 13.97
CA ASN A 134 -6.37 -12.58 13.42
C ASN A 134 -6.88 -11.83 12.17
N ASP A 135 -7.92 -12.36 11.54
CA ASP A 135 -8.58 -11.71 10.40
C ASP A 135 -9.43 -10.51 10.86
N TRP A 136 -9.16 -9.33 10.30
CA TRP A 136 -9.96 -8.12 10.52
C TRP A 136 -10.42 -7.53 9.18
N ALA A 137 -11.74 -7.42 9.00
CA ALA A 137 -12.36 -6.81 7.82
C ALA A 137 -12.31 -5.29 7.90
N ILE A 138 -12.07 -4.67 6.74
CA ILE A 138 -12.23 -3.23 6.52
C ILE A 138 -13.45 -3.05 5.63
N MET A 139 -14.45 -2.32 6.13
CA MET A 139 -15.69 -2.05 5.42
C MET A 139 -15.94 -0.56 5.30
N VAL A 140 -16.62 -0.17 4.22
CA VAL A 140 -17.16 1.17 4.05
C VAL A 140 -18.59 1.05 3.56
N ASN A 141 -19.51 1.77 4.19
CA ASN A 141 -20.93 1.77 3.85
C ASN A 141 -21.54 0.35 3.74
N GLY A 142 -21.09 -0.58 4.60
CA GLY A 142 -21.55 -1.96 4.65
C GLY A 142 -20.89 -2.93 3.66
N ARG A 143 -19.94 -2.48 2.83
CA ARG A 143 -19.20 -3.33 1.89
C ARG A 143 -17.76 -3.55 2.35
N GLU A 144 -17.32 -4.80 2.42
CA GLU A 144 -15.90 -5.15 2.63
C GLU A 144 -15.07 -4.69 1.43
N ILE A 145 -13.99 -3.95 1.71
CA ILE A 145 -13.05 -3.43 0.71
C ILE A 145 -11.65 -4.01 0.83
N GLY A 146 -11.40 -4.77 1.89
CA GLY A 146 -10.13 -5.39 2.18
C GLY A 146 -10.05 -5.84 3.63
N ARG A 147 -8.86 -6.25 4.03
CA ARG A 147 -8.56 -6.72 5.38
C ARG A 147 -7.28 -6.09 5.88
N LEU A 148 -7.13 -6.01 7.20
CA LEU A 148 -5.83 -5.70 7.80
C LEU A 148 -4.84 -6.82 7.47
N LYS A 149 -3.57 -6.47 7.38
CA LYS A 149 -2.50 -7.43 7.13
C LYS A 149 -2.13 -8.12 8.45
N ILE A 150 -2.13 -9.44 8.48
CA ILE A 150 -1.68 -10.22 9.65
C ILE A 150 -0.17 -10.03 9.80
N ASP A 151 0.23 -9.28 10.81
CA ASP A 151 1.60 -8.88 11.10
C ASP A 151 1.65 -8.15 12.46
N ALA A 152 2.70 -8.42 13.24
CA ALA A 152 2.93 -7.72 14.50
C ALA A 152 3.56 -6.33 14.31
N ALA A 153 4.25 -6.08 13.20
CA ALA A 153 4.97 -4.84 12.97
C ALA A 153 4.01 -3.66 12.74
N LYS A 154 4.41 -2.48 13.25
CA LYS A 154 3.80 -1.20 12.90
C LYS A 154 3.92 -0.95 11.40
N GLN A 155 2.79 -0.84 10.70
CA GLN A 155 2.75 -0.54 9.28
C GLN A 155 1.46 0.18 8.88
N VAL A 156 1.39 0.59 7.61
CA VAL A 156 0.19 1.17 7.01
C VAL A 156 -0.34 0.23 5.94
N THR A 157 -1.57 -0.24 6.12
CA THR A 157 -2.32 -0.95 5.10
C THR A 157 -3.08 0.05 4.25
N VAL A 158 -3.00 -0.08 2.93
CA VAL A 158 -3.71 0.80 1.99
C VAL A 158 -4.66 -0.02 1.13
N VAL A 159 -5.97 0.24 1.25
CA VAL A 159 -7.02 -0.46 0.52
C VAL A 159 -7.75 0.47 -0.44
N PRO A 160 -7.98 0.07 -1.71
CA PRO A 160 -8.74 0.89 -2.64
C PRO A 160 -10.20 0.97 -2.20
N ALA A 161 -10.82 2.13 -2.39
CA ALA A 161 -12.26 2.30 -2.33
C ALA A 161 -12.82 2.16 -3.76
N PRO A 162 -13.58 1.08 -4.07
CA PRO A 162 -14.25 0.92 -5.36
C PRO A 162 -15.07 2.14 -5.78
N LYS A 163 -15.18 2.36 -7.10
CA LYS A 163 -16.04 3.40 -7.66
C LYS A 163 -17.48 3.25 -7.15
N GLY A 164 -18.10 4.36 -6.76
CA GLY A 164 -19.48 4.40 -6.24
C GLY A 164 -19.62 3.97 -4.79
N LEU A 165 -18.54 3.58 -4.11
CA LEU A 165 -18.58 3.21 -2.70
C LEU A 165 -18.74 4.42 -1.78
N LEU A 166 -18.01 5.50 -2.06
CA LEU A 166 -18.07 6.75 -1.31
C LEU A 166 -19.24 7.60 -1.79
N LYS A 167 -20.06 8.04 -0.84
CA LYS A 167 -21.19 8.94 -1.07
C LYS A 167 -20.74 10.37 -0.82
N GLN A 168 -21.26 11.34 -1.56
CA GLN A 168 -21.11 12.74 -1.16
C GLN A 168 -21.78 12.95 0.20
N GLY A 169 -21.10 13.64 1.11
CA GLY A 169 -21.54 13.83 2.49
C GLY A 169 -21.21 12.63 3.39
N ALA A 170 -22.19 12.18 4.17
CA ALA A 170 -21.99 11.20 5.23
C ALA A 170 -21.67 9.78 4.72
N ASN A 171 -20.63 9.19 5.30
CA ASN A 171 -20.20 7.81 5.09
C ASN A 171 -19.87 7.17 6.44
N GLN A 172 -19.76 5.84 6.46
CA GLN A 172 -19.29 5.10 7.62
C GLN A 172 -18.22 4.09 7.20
N MET A 173 -17.11 4.09 7.93
CA MET A 173 -16.11 3.03 7.89
C MET A 173 -16.28 2.12 9.11
N VAL A 174 -16.01 0.83 8.92
CA VAL A 174 -15.99 -0.17 9.99
C VAL A 174 -14.71 -1.00 9.89
N ILE A 175 -14.05 -1.22 11.01
CA ILE A 175 -12.99 -2.22 11.16
C ILE A 175 -13.50 -3.24 12.18
N GLN A 176 -13.56 -4.52 11.83
CA GLN A 176 -14.12 -5.55 12.72
C GLN A 176 -13.39 -6.88 12.59
N ALA A 177 -13.30 -7.62 13.70
CA ALA A 177 -12.79 -8.98 13.66
C ALA A 177 -13.75 -9.89 12.87
N ILE A 178 -13.19 -10.87 12.15
CA ILE A 178 -13.97 -11.87 11.43
C ILE A 178 -14.09 -13.12 12.30
N GLY A 179 -15.31 -13.48 12.69
CA GLY A 179 -15.56 -14.63 13.55
C GLY A 179 -15.17 -14.37 15.01
N LYS A 180 -14.88 -15.44 15.76
CA LYS A 180 -14.38 -15.33 17.13
C LYS A 180 -12.92 -14.89 17.11
N SER A 181 -12.58 -13.87 17.90
CA SER A 181 -11.22 -13.38 18.05
C SER A 181 -10.90 -13.17 19.53
N ASP A 182 -9.62 -13.32 19.85
CA ASP A 182 -8.95 -13.02 21.13
C ASP A 182 -7.77 -12.04 20.90
N ASP A 183 -7.73 -11.42 19.71
CA ASP A 183 -6.66 -10.55 19.26
C ASP A 183 -6.85 -9.13 19.79
N ASP A 184 -5.79 -8.57 20.37
CA ASP A 184 -5.69 -7.15 20.71
C ASP A 184 -4.82 -6.46 19.66
N ILE A 185 -5.34 -5.41 19.05
CA ILE A 185 -4.68 -4.65 17.98
C ILE A 185 -4.66 -3.15 18.27
N GLN A 186 -3.67 -2.45 17.73
CA GLN A 186 -3.76 -0.98 17.56
C GLN A 186 -4.04 -0.67 16.09
N VAL A 187 -5.10 0.10 15.83
CA VAL A 187 -5.52 0.47 14.48
C VAL A 187 -6.10 1.87 14.44
N GLY A 188 -5.83 2.64 13.38
CA GLY A 188 -6.35 4.00 13.27
C GLY A 188 -5.50 4.90 12.39
N ARG A 189 -5.47 6.20 12.72
CA ARG A 189 -4.79 7.26 11.94
C ARG A 189 -5.15 7.17 10.46
N ILE A 190 -6.46 7.01 10.23
CA ILE A 190 -7.03 6.64 8.95
C ILE A 190 -7.13 7.86 8.07
N LYS A 191 -6.60 7.73 6.85
CA LYS A 191 -6.62 8.80 5.84
C LYS A 191 -7.25 8.30 4.57
N LEU A 192 -8.16 9.09 4.01
CA LEU A 192 -8.64 8.92 2.65
C LEU A 192 -7.71 9.65 1.70
N ILE A 193 -7.08 8.93 0.80
CA ILE A 193 -6.11 9.47 -0.18
C ILE A 193 -6.67 9.31 -1.59
N SER A 194 -6.35 10.26 -2.47
CA SER A 194 -6.67 10.12 -3.90
C SER A 194 -5.74 9.12 -4.59
N GLY A 195 -6.28 8.35 -5.53
CA GLY A 195 -5.58 7.29 -6.27
C GLY A 195 -5.87 5.88 -5.77
N HIS A 196 -5.42 4.87 -6.53
CA HIS A 196 -5.45 3.45 -6.16
C HIS A 196 -4.13 3.09 -5.42
N PRO A 197 -4.11 2.18 -4.42
CA PRO A 197 -2.84 1.76 -3.81
C PRO A 197 -2.00 0.86 -4.72
N ALA A 198 -2.42 0.65 -5.97
CA ALA A 198 -1.70 -0.15 -6.96
C ALA A 198 -0.51 0.66 -7.53
N SER A 199 0.35 1.15 -6.65
CA SER A 199 1.75 1.23 -7.00
C SER A 199 2.28 -0.16 -7.42
N THR A 200 1.67 -1.27 -6.99
CA THR A 200 2.27 -2.61 -7.07
C THR A 200 1.48 -3.65 -7.89
N VAL A 201 1.18 -3.38 -9.15
CA VAL A 201 1.21 -4.49 -10.13
C VAL A 201 2.47 -4.29 -10.94
N ILE A 202 3.59 -4.71 -10.36
CA ILE A 202 4.75 -5.06 -11.16
C ILE A 202 4.33 -6.36 -11.87
N GLN A 203 3.95 -6.24 -13.14
CA GLN A 203 3.60 -7.40 -13.96
C GLN A 203 4.82 -8.31 -14.15
N SER A 204 6.02 -7.73 -14.16
CA SER A 204 7.28 -8.47 -14.21
C SER A 204 8.40 -7.69 -13.52
N LEU A 205 9.20 -8.38 -12.70
CA LEU A 205 10.46 -7.88 -12.15
C LEU A 205 11.58 -8.77 -12.67
N GLU A 206 12.42 -8.25 -13.57
CA GLU A 206 13.62 -8.95 -14.04
C GLU A 206 14.85 -8.30 -13.42
N VAL A 207 15.76 -9.13 -12.91
CA VAL A 207 17.01 -8.70 -12.31
C VAL A 207 18.16 -9.39 -13.03
N ILE A 208 18.90 -8.61 -13.83
CA ILE A 208 19.94 -9.10 -14.72
C ILE A 208 21.29 -8.67 -14.16
N ARG A 209 22.19 -9.62 -13.89
CA ARG A 209 23.54 -9.30 -13.40
C ARG A 209 24.42 -8.79 -14.54
N GLU A 210 24.97 -7.60 -14.38
CA GLU A 210 25.82 -6.96 -15.41
C GLU A 210 27.19 -7.63 -15.55
N ASP A 211 27.66 -8.30 -14.49
CA ASP A 211 28.98 -8.93 -14.45
C ASP A 211 29.06 -10.26 -15.23
N SER A 212 27.96 -10.73 -15.81
CA SER A 212 27.96 -11.92 -16.64
C SER A 212 28.39 -11.56 -18.07
N LYS A 213 29.70 -11.62 -18.34
CA LYS A 213 30.16 -11.87 -19.72
C LYS A 213 29.42 -13.12 -20.19
N THR A 214 28.51 -12.95 -21.14
CA THR A 214 27.88 -14.07 -21.85
C THR A 214 28.99 -14.78 -22.59
N ALA A 215 29.52 -15.86 -22.00
CA ALA A 215 30.35 -16.79 -22.73
C ALA A 215 29.41 -17.54 -23.69
N ALA A 216 29.25 -17.00 -24.90
CA ALA A 216 28.71 -17.76 -26.01
C ALA A 216 29.64 -18.97 -26.22
N ARG A 217 29.20 -20.15 -25.76
CA ARG A 217 29.78 -21.40 -26.26
C ARG A 217 29.34 -21.52 -27.72
N ARG A 218 30.32 -21.39 -28.62
CA ARG A 218 30.19 -21.79 -30.03
C ARG A 218 29.87 -23.27 -30.13
#